data_AF-A0A221K6R2-F1
#
_entry.id   AF-A0A221K6R2-F1
#
_cell.length_a   1.000
_cell.length_b   1.000
_cell.length_c   1.000
_cell.angle_alpha   90.00
_cell.angle_beta   90.00
_cell.angle_gamma   90.00
#
_symmetry.space_group_name_H-M   'P 1'
#
loop_
_entity.id
_entity.type
_entity.pdbx_description
1 polymer ?
#
loop_
_entity_poly.entity_id
_entity_poly.type
_entity_poly.pdbx_seq_one_letter_code
_entity_poly.pdbx_strand_id
1 'polypeptide(L)' 'MAKVTIDGTEYETDGMSSDAKAQIQNVMYCDRKLEELKNEAAVIQTARNAYARSLSEMLAGDPEKAN' A
#
# COMPACT_ATOMS: atom_id res chain seq x y z
N MET A 1 28.13 14.00 3.95
CA MET A 1 27.22 13.93 2.79
C MET A 1 26.06 13.03 3.16
N ALA A 2 25.07 13.62 3.83
CA ALA A 2 23.82 12.93 4.10
C ALA A 2 23.01 12.87 2.79
N LYS A 3 22.73 11.67 2.32
CA LYS A 3 22.00 11.40 1.08
C LYS A 3 20.62 10.83 1.39
N VAL A 4 19.61 11.23 0.63
CA VAL A 4 18.25 10.66 0.69
C VAL A 4 17.82 10.22 -0.70
N THR A 5 17.08 9.13 -0.80
CA THR A 5 16.49 8.69 -2.07
C THR A 5 14.99 8.95 -2.03
N ILE A 6 14.49 9.72 -2.98
CA ILE A 6 13.06 10.01 -3.17
C ILE A 6 12.74 9.71 -4.64
N ASP A 7 11.68 8.95 -4.89
CA ASP A 7 11.26 8.54 -6.23
C ASP A 7 12.39 7.90 -7.06
N GLY A 8 13.29 7.15 -6.40
CA GLY A 8 14.44 6.52 -7.04
C GLY A 8 15.57 7.47 -7.42
N THR A 9 15.47 8.76 -7.08
CA THR A 9 16.52 9.76 -7.30
C THR A 9 17.25 10.03 -5.98
N GLU A 10 18.57 9.98 -6.01
CA GLU A 10 19.43 10.30 -4.85
C GLU A 10 19.69 11.82 -4.77
N TYR A 11 19.51 12.39 -3.59
CA TYR A 11 19.71 13.80 -3.31
C TYR A 11 20.74 14.01 -2.21
N GLU A 12 21.70 14.88 -2.45
CA GLU A 12 22.64 15.37 -1.43
C GLU A 12 21.99 16.44 -0.57
N THR A 13 21.95 16.22 0.74
CA THR A 13 21.23 17.11 1.67
C THR A 13 22.13 18.10 2.41
N ASP A 14 23.46 17.93 2.35
CA ASP A 14 24.41 18.76 3.11
C ASP A 14 24.39 20.25 2.71
N GLY A 15 23.92 20.60 1.51
CA GLY A 15 23.81 21.98 1.01
C GLY A 15 22.39 22.53 0.91
N MET A 16 21.38 21.75 1.31
CA MET A 16 19.98 22.16 1.13
C MET A 16 19.52 23.17 2.18
N SER A 17 18.59 24.06 1.78
CA SER A 17 17.90 24.95 2.70
C SER A 17 17.10 24.17 3.75
N SER A 18 16.79 24.82 4.87
CA SER A 18 15.89 24.26 5.90
C SER A 18 14.57 23.81 5.30
N ASP A 19 14.01 24.60 4.39
CA ASP A 19 12.70 24.37 3.79
C ASP A 19 12.72 23.15 2.87
N ALA A 20 13.79 22.99 2.07
CA ALA A 20 13.97 21.80 1.23
C ALA A 20 14.08 20.53 2.08
N LYS A 21 14.82 20.58 3.19
CA LYS A 21 14.93 19.46 4.15
C LYS A 21 13.58 19.13 4.79
N ALA A 22 12.79 20.13 5.13
CA ALA A 22 11.44 19.92 5.69
C ALA A 22 10.51 19.26 4.66
N GLN A 23 10.55 19.68 3.39
CA GLN A 23 9.73 19.05 2.36
C GLN A 23 10.14 17.60 2.09
N ILE A 24 11.44 17.30 2.09
CA ILE A 24 11.96 15.91 2.03
C ILE A 24 11.36 15.05 3.15
N GLN A 25 11.33 15.57 4.38
CA GLN A 25 10.74 14.86 5.51
C GLN A 25 9.24 14.62 5.33
N ASN A 26 8.51 15.61 4.81
CA ASN A 26 7.08 15.47 4.52
C ASN A 26 6.81 14.41 3.45
N VAL A 27 7.61 14.39 2.37
CA VAL A 27 7.48 13.38 1.30
C VAL A 27 7.73 11.98 1.86
N MET A 28 8.83 11.77 2.58
CA MET A 28 9.11 10.47 3.20
C MET A 28 8.02 10.02 4.19
N TYR A 29 7.41 10.97 4.92
CA TYR A 29 6.28 10.68 5.77
C TYR A 29 5.07 10.16 4.98
N CYS A 30 4.72 10.84 3.89
CA CYS A 30 3.64 10.44 3.00
C CYS A 30 3.91 9.08 2.35
N ASP A 31 5.13 8.83 1.90
CA ASP A 31 5.53 7.56 1.28
C ASP A 31 5.33 6.38 2.23
N ARG A 32 5.79 6.53 3.48
CA ARG A 32 5.57 5.52 4.51
C ARG A 32 4.08 5.26 4.75
N LYS A 33 3.25 6.32 4.78
CA LYS A 33 1.80 6.17 4.94
C LYS A 33 1.14 5.48 3.75
N LEU A 34 1.58 5.75 2.54
CA LEU A 34 1.10 5.05 1.35
C LEU A 34 1.49 3.57 1.37
N GLU A 35 2.69 3.23 1.85
CA GLU A 35 3.12 1.84 2.02
C GLU A 35 2.30 1.12 3.09
N GLU A 36 2.05 1.75 4.24
CA GLU A 36 1.16 1.21 5.28
C GLU A 36 -0.24 0.89 4.71
N LEU A 37 -0.85 1.84 3.97
CA LEU A 37 -2.15 1.64 3.34
C LEU A 37 -2.16 0.52 2.31
N LYS A 38 -1.09 0.36 1.52
CA LYS A 38 -0.96 -0.77 0.57
C LYS A 38 -0.93 -2.11 1.30
N ASN A 39 -0.24 -2.17 2.43
CA ASN A 39 -0.18 -3.38 3.25
C ASN A 39 -1.56 -3.72 3.85
N GLU A 40 -2.26 -2.73 4.40
CA GLU A 40 -3.63 -2.91 4.90
C GLU A 40 -4.59 -3.36 3.80
N ALA A 41 -4.51 -2.75 2.62
CA ALA A 41 -5.31 -3.12 1.46
C ALA A 41 -5.04 -4.58 1.04
N ALA A 42 -3.79 -5.04 1.07
CA ALA A 42 -3.44 -6.43 0.74
C ALA A 42 -4.05 -7.44 1.73
N VAL A 43 -4.07 -7.10 3.03
CA VAL A 43 -4.73 -7.92 4.07
C VAL A 43 -6.23 -8.01 3.80
N ILE A 44 -6.90 -6.88 3.58
CA ILE A 44 -8.33 -6.84 3.31
C ILE A 44 -8.68 -7.58 2.01
N GLN A 45 -7.88 -7.42 0.96
CA GLN A 45 -8.07 -8.10 -0.31
C GLN A 45 -7.99 -9.63 -0.15
N THR A 46 -7.07 -10.12 0.68
CA THR A 46 -6.93 -11.54 1.00
C THR A 46 -8.18 -12.07 1.69
N ALA A 47 -8.66 -11.37 2.73
CA ALA A 47 -9.88 -11.75 3.44
C ALA A 47 -11.11 -11.75 2.51
N ARG A 48 -11.27 -10.71 1.70
CA ARG A 48 -12.34 -10.61 0.70
C ARG A 48 -12.32 -11.78 -0.29
N ASN A 49 -11.14 -12.18 -0.77
CA ASN A 49 -10.99 -13.31 -1.68
C ASN A 49 -11.42 -14.63 -1.01
N ALA A 50 -11.05 -14.84 0.25
CA ALA A 50 -11.48 -16.01 1.01
C ALA A 50 -13.01 -16.07 1.18
N TYR A 51 -13.63 -14.95 1.55
CA TYR A 51 -15.09 -14.86 1.68
C TYR A 51 -15.81 -15.07 0.35
N ALA A 52 -15.30 -14.49 -0.74
CA ALA A 52 -15.87 -14.68 -2.08
C ALA A 52 -15.83 -16.14 -2.53
N ARG A 53 -14.72 -16.85 -2.24
CA ARG A 53 -14.61 -18.28 -2.51
C ARG A 53 -15.62 -19.09 -1.71
N SER A 54 -15.70 -18.86 -0.40
CA SER A 54 -16.67 -19.57 0.46
C SER A 54 -18.11 -19.34 0.02
N LEU A 55 -18.46 -18.10 -0.33
CA LEU A 55 -19.78 -17.78 -0.90
C LEU A 55 -20.04 -18.55 -2.20
N SER A 56 -19.05 -18.62 -3.10
CA SER A 56 -19.18 -19.34 -4.36
C SER A 56 -19.44 -20.83 -4.15
N GLU A 57 -18.77 -21.44 -3.16
CA GLU A 57 -18.98 -22.85 -2.77
C GLU A 57 -20.41 -23.07 -2.22
N MET A 58 -20.92 -22.14 -1.40
CA MET A 58 -22.30 -22.21 -0.90
C MET A 58 -23.34 -22.09 -2.03
N LEU A 59 -23.13 -21.19 -2.97
CA LEU A 59 -24.04 -20.97 -4.10
C LEU A 59 -24.00 -22.10 -5.14
N ALA A 60 -22.84 -22.75 -5.31
CA ALA A 60 -22.70 -23.92 -6.18
C ALA A 60 -23.29 -25.19 -5.55
N GLY A 61 -23.34 -25.25 -4.22
CA GLY A 61 -23.96 -26.31 -3.45
C GLY A 61 -25.48 -26.21 -3.33
N ASP A 62 -26.15 -25.37 -4.12
CA ASP A 62 -27.61 -25.23 -4.13
C ASP A 62 -28.23 -26.18 -5.20
N PRO A 63 -28.78 -27.35 -4.81
CA PRO A 63 -29.34 -28.33 -5.74
C PRO A 63 -30.61 -27.85 -6.48
N GLU A 64 -31.12 -26.65 -6.20
CA GLU A 64 -32.35 -26.12 -6.81
C GLU A 64 -32.17 -25.55 -8.24
N LYS A 65 -30.94 -25.54 -8.79
CA LYS A 65 -30.67 -25.09 -10.18
C LYS A 65 -30.26 -26.18 -11.17
N ALA A 66 -30.41 -27.46 -10.79
CA ALA A 66 -30.09 -28.60 -11.66
C ALA A 66 -31.31 -29.24 -12.33
N ASN A 67 -32.51 -28.66 -12.22
CA ASN A 67 -33.73 -29.12 -12.91
C ASN A 67 -34.33 -28.01 -13.77
#